data_AF-A0A553RNX2-F1
#
_entry.id   AF-A0A553RNX2-F1
#
_cell.length_a   1.000
_cell.length_b   1.000
_cell.length_c   1.000
_cell.angle_alpha   90.00
_cell.angle_beta   90.00
_cell.angle_gamma   90.00
#
_symmetry.space_group_name_H-M   'P 1'
#
loop_
_entity.id
_entity.type
_entity.pdbx_description
1 polymer ?
#
loop_
_entity_poly.entity_id
_entity_poly.type
_entity_poly.pdbx_seq_one_letter_code
_entity_poly.pdbx_strand_id
1 'polypeptide(L)'
;PVSKAVRLTQGDGVKTTILLELDISGQEVVYQPGDAFDILCPNRESEVEALLLRLDLEMQKNYAVQVSLLKNNKKKAAKVPLHIPMNSSLLFVLTWCLEIRSAPKKVFVRALAECTHNASERRRLLELCSKEGSADYNCFIRDSDVCVLDLLLAFPSCRPPLSLMI
;
A
#
# COMPACT_ATOMS: atom_id res chain seq x y z
N PRO A 1 -0.23 25.68 -6.48
CA PRO A 1 0.03 25.58 -5.01
C PRO A 1 -1.27 25.64 -4.22
N VAL A 2 -1.32 25.21 -2.95
CA VAL A 2 -2.51 25.47 -2.12
C VAL A 2 -2.46 26.93 -1.65
N SER A 3 -3.35 27.79 -2.14
CA SER A 3 -3.43 29.21 -1.77
C SER A 3 -4.25 29.43 -0.49
N LYS A 4 -5.22 28.54 -0.23
CA LYS A 4 -6.12 28.64 0.92
C LYS A 4 -6.65 27.27 1.36
N ALA A 5 -6.86 27.10 2.66
CA ALA A 5 -7.56 25.96 3.25
C ALA A 5 -8.52 26.44 4.34
N VAL A 6 -9.80 26.07 4.24
CA VAL A 6 -10.85 26.51 5.18
C VAL A 6 -11.63 25.31 5.68
N ARG A 7 -11.72 25.14 7.00
CA ARG A 7 -12.64 24.18 7.61
C ARG A 7 -14.07 24.71 7.52
N LEU A 8 -14.95 23.96 6.86
CA LEU A 8 -16.37 24.33 6.67
C LEU A 8 -17.27 23.82 7.80
N THR A 9 -16.92 22.68 8.39
CA THR A 9 -17.67 22.07 9.50
C THR A 9 -17.42 22.81 10.81
N GLN A 10 -18.49 23.21 11.50
CA GLN A 10 -18.44 23.82 12.83
C GLN A 10 -18.76 22.79 13.94
N GLY A 11 -18.32 23.05 15.16
CA GLY A 11 -18.73 22.30 16.36
C GLY A 11 -18.28 20.83 16.40
N ASP A 12 -19.18 19.97 16.87
CA ASP A 12 -19.04 18.53 17.11
C ASP A 12 -19.44 17.65 15.90
N GLY A 13 -19.45 18.23 14.69
CA GLY A 13 -19.79 17.51 13.47
C GLY A 13 -19.00 16.20 13.32
N VAL A 14 -19.71 15.10 13.00
CA VAL A 14 -19.16 13.73 12.93
C VAL A 14 -18.03 13.60 11.89
N LYS A 15 -18.04 14.42 10.83
CA LYS A 15 -17.01 14.45 9.79
C LYS A 15 -16.51 15.87 9.61
N THR A 16 -15.20 16.02 9.42
CA THR A 16 -14.58 17.31 9.10
C THR A 16 -14.59 17.53 7.59
N THR A 17 -15.05 18.70 7.15
CA THR A 17 -15.03 19.11 5.74
C THR A 17 -14.09 20.30 5.56
N ILE A 18 -13.22 20.21 4.56
CA ILE A 18 -12.22 21.24 4.24
C ILE A 18 -12.43 21.68 2.79
N LEU A 19 -12.48 22.99 2.57
CA LEU A 19 -12.38 23.62 1.26
C LEU A 19 -10.91 23.97 1.01
N LEU A 20 -10.37 23.50 -0.11
CA LEU A 20 -9.03 23.81 -0.57
C LEU A 20 -9.12 24.69 -1.82
N GLU A 21 -8.31 25.73 -1.86
CA GLU A 21 -8.11 26.57 -3.03
C GLU A 21 -6.73 26.29 -3.61
N LEU A 22 -6.68 26.02 -4.90
CA LEU A 22 -5.45 25.71 -5.63
C LEU A 22 -5.16 26.85 -6.60
N ASP A 23 -4.01 27.48 -6.45
CA ASP A 23 -3.48 28.43 -7.42
C ASP A 23 -2.97 27.67 -8.65
N ILE A 24 -3.66 27.92 -9.77
CA ILE A 24 -3.38 27.38 -11.10
C ILE A 24 -3.00 28.48 -12.11
N SER A 25 -2.76 29.72 -11.66
CA SER A 25 -2.53 30.89 -12.54
C SER A 25 -1.34 30.73 -13.50
N GLY A 26 -0.36 29.90 -13.16
CA GLY A 26 0.80 29.55 -13.99
C GLY A 26 0.66 28.26 -14.80
N GLN A 27 -0.54 27.69 -14.90
CA GLN A 27 -0.80 26.43 -15.60
C GLN A 27 -1.77 26.65 -16.76
N GLU A 28 -1.55 25.97 -17.88
CA GLU A 28 -2.49 25.96 -19.02
C GLU A 28 -3.64 24.96 -18.78
N VAL A 29 -4.26 25.02 -17.60
CA VAL A 29 -5.38 24.14 -17.22
C VAL A 29 -6.70 24.87 -17.45
N VAL A 30 -7.51 24.33 -18.35
CA VAL A 30 -8.90 24.78 -18.57
C VAL A 30 -9.83 23.78 -17.90
N TYR A 31 -10.70 24.25 -17.01
CA TYR A 31 -11.72 23.43 -16.38
C TYR A 31 -13.06 24.17 -16.33
N GLN A 32 -14.14 23.42 -16.22
CA GLN A 32 -15.50 23.91 -16.07
C GLN A 32 -16.11 23.44 -14.75
N PRO A 33 -17.14 24.13 -14.24
CA PRO A 33 -17.88 23.65 -13.08
C PRO A 33 -18.45 22.25 -13.33
N GLY A 34 -18.10 21.30 -12.46
CA GLY A 34 -18.49 19.90 -12.57
C GLY A 34 -17.34 18.98 -13.01
N ASP A 35 -16.23 19.51 -13.48
CA ASP A 35 -15.05 18.71 -13.83
C ASP A 35 -14.39 18.11 -12.58
N ALA A 36 -13.69 16.98 -12.78
CA ALA A 36 -12.88 16.32 -11.78
C ALA A 36 -11.41 16.29 -12.21
N PHE A 37 -10.51 16.24 -11.23
CA PHE A 37 -9.08 16.09 -11.43
C PHE A 37 -8.50 15.15 -10.38
N ASP A 38 -7.38 14.52 -10.71
CA ASP A 38 -6.67 13.62 -9.81
C ASP A 38 -5.65 14.37 -8.95
N ILE A 39 -5.53 13.98 -7.68
CA ILE A 39 -4.46 14.43 -6.80
C ILE A 39 -3.52 13.27 -6.55
N LEU A 40 -2.27 13.39 -7.00
CA LEU A 40 -1.23 12.43 -6.66
C LEU A 40 -0.84 12.61 -5.19
N CYS A 41 -1.15 11.61 -4.37
CA CYS A 41 -0.95 11.65 -2.92
C CYS A 41 0.14 10.65 -2.49
N PRO A 42 1.03 11.02 -1.56
CA PRO A 42 1.97 10.09 -0.98
C PRO A 42 1.34 9.27 0.15
N ASN A 43 1.91 8.11 0.43
CA ASN A 43 1.73 7.43 1.71
C ASN A 43 2.33 8.25 2.86
N ARG A 44 1.85 8.01 4.08
CA ARG A 44 2.39 8.67 5.27
C ARG A 44 3.82 8.22 5.51
N GLU A 45 4.72 9.18 5.73
CA GLU A 45 6.14 8.92 5.99
C GLU A 45 6.36 7.89 7.11
N SER A 46 5.66 8.06 8.24
CA SER A 46 5.75 7.14 9.38
C SER A 46 5.40 5.69 9.05
N GLU A 47 4.49 5.46 8.10
CA GLU A 47 4.08 4.11 7.70
C GLU A 47 5.05 3.50 6.71
N VAL A 48 5.61 4.32 5.81
CA VAL A 48 6.70 3.91 4.92
C VAL A 48 7.92 3.51 5.72
N GLU A 49 8.29 4.30 6.73
CA GLU A 49 9.40 4.00 7.65
C GLU A 49 9.14 2.72 8.44
N ALA A 50 7.95 2.56 9.01
CA ALA A 50 7.57 1.35 9.75
C ALA A 50 7.62 0.10 8.85
N LEU A 51 7.18 0.21 7.59
CA LEU A 51 7.23 -0.90 6.64
C LEU A 51 8.66 -1.23 6.21
N LEU A 52 9.49 -0.22 5.94
CA LEU A 52 10.92 -0.39 5.65
C LEU A 52 11.64 -1.10 6.80
N LEU A 53 11.39 -0.67 8.04
CA LEU A 53 11.94 -1.30 9.24
C LEU A 53 11.44 -2.74 9.36
N ARG A 54 10.13 -2.98 9.18
CA ARG A 54 9.54 -4.32 9.31
C ARG A 54 10.04 -5.31 8.26
N LEU A 55 10.44 -4.83 7.09
CA LEU A 55 11.04 -5.62 6.01
C LEU A 55 12.57 -5.73 6.10
N ASP A 56 13.20 -5.13 7.12
CA ASP A 56 14.65 -5.05 7.30
C ASP A 56 15.36 -4.35 6.10
N LEU A 57 14.75 -3.30 5.54
CA LEU A 57 15.20 -2.58 4.33
C LEU A 57 15.53 -1.10 4.56
N GLU A 58 15.57 -0.63 5.80
CA GLU A 58 15.83 0.79 6.13
C GLU A 58 17.16 1.30 5.52
N MET A 59 18.21 0.49 5.62
CA MET A 59 19.55 0.84 5.10
C MET A 59 19.59 0.93 3.57
N GLN A 60 18.62 0.33 2.89
CA GLN A 60 18.50 0.26 1.44
C GLN A 60 17.44 1.23 0.90
N LYS A 61 16.85 2.09 1.74
CA LYS A 61 15.76 2.99 1.32
C LYS A 61 16.12 3.90 0.13
N ASN A 62 17.39 4.26 0.00
CA ASN A 62 17.89 5.11 -1.09
C ASN A 62 18.42 4.32 -2.30
N TYR A 63 18.40 2.98 -2.26
CA TYR A 63 18.89 2.17 -3.36
C TYR A 63 17.89 2.15 -4.50
N ALA A 64 18.39 2.16 -5.74
CA ALA A 64 17.55 2.07 -6.93
C ALA A 64 16.93 0.67 -7.05
N VAL A 65 15.60 0.63 -7.20
CA VAL A 65 14.85 -0.62 -7.38
C VAL A 65 14.88 -1.01 -8.86
N GLN A 66 15.33 -2.23 -9.14
CA GLN A 66 15.32 -2.85 -10.47
C GLN A 66 14.37 -4.03 -10.48
N VAL A 67 13.27 -3.90 -11.23
CA VAL A 67 12.28 -4.97 -11.35
C VAL A 67 12.46 -5.67 -12.70
N SER A 68 12.69 -6.98 -12.65
CA SER A 68 12.82 -7.82 -13.84
C SER A 68 12.09 -9.14 -13.66
N LEU A 69 11.75 -9.79 -14.78
CA LEU A 69 11.09 -11.09 -14.74
C LEU A 69 12.11 -12.18 -14.41
N LEU A 70 11.74 -13.07 -13.50
CA LEU A 70 12.53 -14.28 -13.22
C LEU A 70 12.57 -15.16 -14.47
N LYS A 71 13.76 -15.67 -14.83
CA LYS A 71 13.97 -16.53 -16.01
C LYS A 71 13.10 -17.80 -16.00
N ASN A 72 12.83 -18.34 -14.82
CA ASN A 72 12.03 -19.57 -14.63
C ASN A 72 10.58 -19.27 -14.22
N ASN A 73 10.03 -18.12 -14.62
CA ASN A 73 8.67 -17.75 -14.25
C ASN A 73 7.63 -18.67 -14.91
N LYS A 74 6.79 -19.30 -14.09
CA LYS A 74 5.69 -20.18 -14.55
C LYS A 74 4.43 -19.40 -14.95
N LYS A 75 4.35 -18.10 -14.62
CA LYS A 75 3.21 -17.23 -14.95
C LYS A 75 3.24 -16.89 -16.44
N LYS A 76 2.26 -17.40 -17.19
CA LYS A 76 2.05 -17.04 -18.59
C LYS A 76 1.84 -15.52 -18.72
N ALA A 77 2.50 -14.90 -19.70
CA ALA A 77 2.41 -13.46 -19.98
C ALA A 77 2.74 -12.54 -18.79
N ALA A 78 3.69 -12.94 -17.93
CA ALA A 78 4.19 -12.04 -16.89
C ALA A 78 4.81 -10.77 -17.49
N LYS A 79 4.49 -9.63 -16.89
CA LYS A 79 5.02 -8.30 -17.26
C LYS A 79 5.55 -7.62 -16.01
N VAL A 80 6.57 -6.78 -16.18
CA VAL A 80 7.03 -5.88 -15.12
C VAL A 80 5.89 -4.88 -14.82
N PRO A 81 5.58 -4.59 -13.54
CA PRO A 81 4.52 -3.65 -13.21
C PRO A 81 4.81 -2.25 -13.74
N LEU A 82 3.89 -1.68 -14.52
CA LEU A 82 4.07 -0.38 -15.17
C LEU A 82 4.04 0.80 -14.18
N HIS A 83 3.43 0.61 -13.01
CA HIS A 83 3.32 1.64 -11.98
C HIS A 83 4.61 1.85 -11.20
N ILE A 84 5.65 1.02 -11.41
CA ILE A 84 6.94 1.16 -10.77
C ILE A 84 7.94 1.76 -11.76
N PRO A 85 8.30 3.04 -11.60
CA PRO A 85 9.27 3.69 -12.48
C PRO A 85 10.66 3.06 -12.32
N MET A 86 11.34 2.84 -13.46
CA MET A 86 12.70 2.32 -13.47
C MET A 86 13.65 3.28 -12.75
N ASN A 87 14.69 2.74 -12.10
CA ASN A 87 15.74 3.50 -11.41
C ASN A 87 15.26 4.40 -10.26
N SER A 88 14.04 4.21 -9.75
CA SER A 88 13.55 4.96 -8.59
C SER A 88 14.04 4.36 -7.28
N SER A 89 14.24 5.20 -6.26
CA SER A 89 14.65 4.71 -4.94
C SER A 89 13.54 3.88 -4.29
N LEU A 90 13.91 2.95 -3.41
CA LEU A 90 12.93 2.16 -2.66
C LEU A 90 11.96 3.05 -1.85
N LEU A 91 12.50 4.11 -1.24
CA LEU A 91 11.70 5.12 -0.54
C LEU A 91 10.66 5.75 -1.49
N PHE A 92 11.07 6.17 -2.69
CA PHE A 92 10.15 6.75 -3.66
C PHE A 92 9.03 5.76 -4.05
N VAL A 93 9.39 4.50 -4.30
CA VAL A 93 8.42 3.45 -4.68
C VAL A 93 7.39 3.22 -3.57
N LEU A 94 7.82 3.12 -2.31
CA LEU A 94 6.91 2.93 -1.17
C LEU A 94 6.09 4.18 -0.85
N THR A 95 6.63 5.38 -1.10
CA THR A 95 5.91 6.63 -0.83
C THR A 95 4.87 6.94 -1.89
N TRP A 96 5.15 6.69 -3.17
CA TRP A 96 4.35 7.22 -4.29
C TRP A 96 3.77 6.18 -5.24
N CYS A 97 4.30 4.96 -5.26
CA CYS A 97 3.96 3.98 -6.30
C CYS A 97 3.16 2.78 -5.80
N LEU A 98 3.22 2.48 -4.50
CA LEU A 98 2.56 1.31 -3.91
C LEU A 98 1.42 1.71 -2.97
N GLU A 99 0.29 1.04 -3.13
CA GLU A 99 -0.86 1.17 -2.24
C GLU A 99 -0.67 0.22 -1.05
N ILE A 100 -0.20 0.77 0.08
CA ILE A 100 0.17 -0.02 1.27
C ILE A 100 -0.97 -0.18 2.28
N ARG A 101 -2.09 0.54 2.12
CA ARG A 101 -3.23 0.56 3.04
C ARG A 101 -4.35 -0.39 2.67
N SER A 102 -4.48 -0.73 1.39
CA SER A 102 -5.54 -1.62 0.93
C SER A 102 -5.49 -3.00 1.61
N ALA A 103 -6.68 -3.53 1.94
CA ALA A 103 -6.83 -4.85 2.52
C ALA A 103 -6.19 -5.96 1.65
N PRO A 104 -5.20 -6.71 2.18
CA PRO A 104 -4.52 -7.80 1.49
C PRO A 104 -5.46 -8.87 0.94
N LYS A 105 -5.48 -9.06 -0.38
CA LYS A 105 -6.30 -10.13 -1.01
C LYS A 105 -5.89 -11.51 -0.49
N LYS A 106 -6.84 -12.45 -0.42
CA LYS A 106 -6.57 -13.85 0.01
C LYS A 106 -5.39 -14.52 -0.69
N VAL A 107 -5.18 -14.30 -1.99
CA VAL A 107 -4.03 -14.85 -2.72
C VAL A 107 -2.70 -14.32 -2.19
N PHE A 108 -2.66 -13.04 -1.80
CA PHE A 108 -1.49 -12.43 -1.21
C PHE A 108 -1.25 -12.95 0.22
N VAL A 109 -2.31 -13.05 1.04
CA VAL A 109 -2.25 -13.71 2.37
C VAL A 109 -1.73 -15.15 2.27
N ARG A 110 -2.17 -15.90 1.25
CA ARG A 110 -1.67 -17.26 0.98
C ARG A 110 -0.18 -17.26 0.69
N ALA A 111 0.33 -16.30 -0.07
CA ALA A 111 1.75 -16.18 -0.37
C ALA A 111 2.57 -15.81 0.88
N LEU A 112 2.06 -14.90 1.73
CA LEU A 112 2.67 -14.57 3.02
C LEU A 112 2.84 -15.79 3.93
N ALA A 113 1.88 -16.72 3.91
CA ALA A 113 1.97 -17.96 4.69
C ALA A 113 3.19 -18.82 4.32
N GLU A 114 3.69 -18.76 3.08
CA GLU A 114 4.93 -19.46 2.68
C GLU A 114 6.19 -18.77 3.19
N CYS A 115 6.11 -17.49 3.52
CA CYS A 115 7.20 -16.71 4.11
C CYS A 115 7.12 -16.64 5.64
N THR A 116 6.32 -17.50 6.28
CA THR A 116 6.06 -17.47 7.73
C THR A 116 6.63 -18.70 8.40
N HIS A 117 7.57 -18.50 9.33
CA HIS A 117 8.34 -19.59 9.93
C HIS A 117 7.66 -20.24 11.14
N ASN A 118 6.91 -19.47 11.93
CA ASN A 118 6.18 -20.01 13.07
C ASN A 118 4.97 -20.82 12.58
N ALA A 119 4.83 -22.06 13.07
CA ALA A 119 3.80 -22.98 12.62
C ALA A 119 2.37 -22.51 12.95
N SER A 120 2.14 -21.87 14.10
CA SER A 120 0.81 -21.38 14.46
C SER A 120 0.44 -20.12 13.66
N GLU A 121 1.37 -19.19 13.48
CA GLU A 121 1.18 -18.00 12.62
C GLU A 121 0.90 -18.41 11.17
N ARG A 122 1.71 -19.32 10.62
CA ARG A 122 1.51 -19.85 9.27
C ARG A 122 0.15 -20.51 9.14
N ARG A 123 -0.25 -21.36 10.10
CA ARG A 123 -1.57 -21.99 10.11
C ARG A 123 -2.68 -20.95 10.10
N ARG A 124 -2.57 -19.89 10.91
CA ARG A 124 -3.58 -18.84 10.96
C ARG A 124 -3.72 -18.08 9.63
N LEU A 125 -2.60 -17.75 8.98
CA LEU A 125 -2.63 -17.16 7.63
C LEU A 125 -3.29 -18.11 6.60
N LEU A 126 -3.02 -19.41 6.70
CA LEU A 126 -3.67 -20.41 5.84
C LEU A 126 -5.19 -20.49 6.08
N GLU A 127 -5.64 -20.42 7.33
CA GLU A 127 -7.06 -20.35 7.67
C GLU A 127 -7.70 -19.09 7.07
N LEU A 128 -7.11 -17.91 7.25
CA LEU A 128 -7.63 -16.64 6.71
C LEU A 128 -7.75 -16.65 5.18
N CYS A 129 -6.86 -17.34 4.48
CA CYS A 129 -6.92 -17.42 3.01
C CYS A 129 -7.75 -18.62 2.47
N SER A 130 -8.25 -19.50 3.34
CA SER A 130 -9.02 -20.68 2.92
C SER A 130 -10.47 -20.35 2.53
N LYS A 131 -11.19 -21.36 2.04
CA LYS A 131 -12.64 -21.23 1.76
C LYS A 131 -13.42 -21.15 3.07
N GLU A 132 -13.07 -22.00 4.02
CA GLU A 132 -13.69 -22.14 5.34
C GLU A 132 -13.48 -20.89 6.20
N GLY A 133 -12.29 -20.25 6.13
CA GLY A 133 -11.99 -19.03 6.86
C GLY A 133 -12.49 -17.73 6.20
N SER A 134 -13.47 -17.80 5.29
CA SER A 134 -14.00 -16.59 4.61
C SER A 134 -14.68 -15.62 5.57
N ALA A 135 -15.37 -16.11 6.59
CA ALA A 135 -15.97 -15.26 7.62
C ALA A 135 -14.90 -14.51 8.41
N ASP A 136 -13.88 -15.23 8.89
CA ASP A 136 -12.73 -14.67 9.61
C ASP A 136 -11.96 -13.65 8.76
N TYR A 137 -11.69 -13.95 7.49
CA TYR A 137 -11.04 -13.00 6.57
C TYR A 137 -11.85 -11.71 6.44
N ASN A 138 -13.17 -11.83 6.27
CA ASN A 138 -14.03 -10.66 6.15
C ASN A 138 -13.99 -9.84 7.44
N CYS A 139 -14.21 -10.47 8.59
CA CYS A 139 -14.25 -9.78 9.87
C CYS A 139 -12.89 -9.15 10.25
N PHE A 140 -11.81 -9.94 10.21
CA PHE A 140 -10.51 -9.54 10.75
C PHE A 140 -9.60 -8.84 9.75
N ILE A 141 -9.83 -8.95 8.44
CA ILE A 141 -8.97 -8.29 7.44
C ILE A 141 -9.76 -7.25 6.66
N ARG A 142 -10.81 -7.66 5.96
CA ARG A 142 -11.51 -6.78 5.01
C ARG A 142 -12.32 -5.69 5.71
N ASP A 143 -13.17 -6.06 6.65
CA ASP A 143 -14.13 -5.16 7.29
C ASP A 143 -13.46 -4.34 8.41
N SER A 144 -12.25 -4.75 8.84
CA SER A 144 -11.38 -4.02 9.77
C SER A 144 -10.31 -3.18 9.06
N ASP A 145 -10.33 -3.09 7.73
CA ASP A 145 -9.35 -2.35 6.91
C ASP A 145 -7.87 -2.62 7.27
N VAL A 146 -7.56 -3.87 7.60
CA VAL A 146 -6.19 -4.28 7.97
C VAL A 146 -5.29 -4.18 6.76
N CYS A 147 -4.19 -3.44 6.89
CA CYS A 147 -3.23 -3.27 5.81
C CYS A 147 -2.08 -4.30 5.87
N VAL A 148 -1.15 -4.22 4.91
CA VAL A 148 0.00 -5.15 4.88
C VAL A 148 0.89 -4.98 6.11
N LEU A 149 1.11 -3.75 6.58
CA LEU A 149 1.93 -3.47 7.75
C LEU A 149 1.32 -4.12 9.00
N ASP A 150 0.00 -3.99 9.19
CA ASP A 150 -0.72 -4.57 10.32
C ASP A 150 -0.59 -6.10 10.35
N LEU A 151 -0.74 -6.76 9.19
CA LEU A 151 -0.52 -8.21 9.08
C LEU A 151 0.92 -8.58 9.48
N LEU A 152 1.92 -7.86 8.97
CA LEU A 152 3.32 -8.16 9.29
C LEU A 152 3.63 -7.93 10.77
N LEU A 153 2.99 -6.97 11.43
CA LEU A 153 3.12 -6.76 12.87
C LEU A 153 2.42 -7.86 13.68
N ALA A 154 1.24 -8.31 13.25
CA ALA A 154 0.50 -9.40 13.89
C ALA A 154 1.16 -10.78 13.71
N PHE A 155 1.88 -10.98 12.60
CA PHE A 155 2.60 -12.22 12.27
C PHE A 155 4.12 -11.95 12.19
N PRO A 156 4.81 -11.80 13.34
CA PRO A 156 6.21 -11.36 13.38
C PRO A 156 7.20 -12.35 12.72
N SER A 157 6.85 -13.63 12.61
CA SER A 157 7.67 -14.62 11.91
C SER A 157 7.50 -14.59 10.39
N CYS A 158 6.55 -13.79 9.87
CA CYS A 158 6.37 -13.56 8.45
C CYS A 158 7.46 -12.61 7.92
N ARG A 159 8.37 -13.11 7.08
CA ARG A 159 9.48 -12.34 6.50
C ARG A 159 9.40 -12.40 4.97
N PRO A 160 8.41 -11.75 4.35
CA PRO A 160 8.28 -11.79 2.90
C PRO A 160 9.38 -10.98 2.21
N PRO A 161 9.84 -11.40 1.03
CA PRO A 161 10.75 -10.59 0.23
C PRO A 161 10.01 -9.38 -0.36
N LEU A 162 10.74 -8.29 -0.63
CA LEU A 162 10.21 -7.10 -1.30
C LEU A 162 9.52 -7.43 -2.64
N SER A 163 10.03 -8.43 -3.38
CA SER A 163 9.45 -8.87 -4.65
C SER A 163 8.03 -9.43 -4.54
N LEU A 164 7.56 -9.76 -3.34
CA LEU A 164 6.18 -10.18 -3.11
C LEU A 164 5.24 -8.97 -2.88
N MET A 165 5.80 -7.80 -2.52
CA MET A 165 5.07 -6.54 -2.33
C MET A 165 4.87 -5.76 -3.65
N ILE A 166 5.58 -6.17 -4.71
CA ILE A 166 5.67 -5.55 -6.04
C ILE A 166 4.95 -6.44 -7.07
#